data_AF-A0A7Y5GNR0-F1
#
_entry.id   AF-A0A7Y5GNR0-F1
#
_cell.length_a   1.000
_cell.length_b   1.000
_cell.length_c   1.000
_cell.angle_alpha   90.00
_cell.angle_beta   90.00
_cell.angle_gamma   90.00
#
_symmetry.space_group_name_H-M   'P 1'
#
loop_
_entity.id
_entity.type
_entity.pdbx_description
1 polymer ?
#
loop_
_entity_poly.entity_id
_entity_poly.type
_entity_poly.pdbx_seq_one_letter_code
_entity_poly.pdbx_strand_id
1 'polypeptide(L)'
;MKNILIAVTGLTPQIVTETFFCLAKLKKVNIDEIYVITTKLGREVILGKYKNSSAYKLPLKAEIKNMCAKWKLPVPKFEVSSNVIVAQEESLELNDIRSDKDNLLFPNKTAEFIRKMSEDPGNVLYCSISGGRKSMGVHLAAALQIFGRENDKLLHVLTSEKNEFKGFYPMNTKEARELELSEIPFVSLRPLLIDAISDKSFVNLKFTEVVALSRAKLKELSEKNFLLIDLQRCRLVYDNIEEKLERVEMGIYYLIYELKTEGQLSLTREYLESREFANRLKLFLEETYRRYFDEGYKNAWFNKGFEIADLRPKFSNIKKKICKLFTTKELASQFYVTDVINVYGSKAYGIKAGVGRFRVNPAAHNQ
;
A
#
# COMPACT_ATOMS: atom_id res chain seq x y z
N MET A 1 -20.92 -17.13 6.83
CA MET A 1 -19.72 -16.55 7.46
C MET A 1 -18.83 -17.66 7.95
N LYS A 2 -17.57 -17.71 7.53
CA LYS A 2 -16.63 -18.77 7.89
C LYS A 2 -15.23 -18.21 8.14
N ASN A 3 -14.54 -18.73 9.14
CA ASN A 3 -13.12 -18.51 9.34
C ASN A 3 -12.35 -19.62 8.63
N ILE A 4 -11.54 -19.24 7.65
CA ILE A 4 -10.89 -20.18 6.74
C ILE A 4 -9.39 -20.07 6.89
N LEU A 5 -8.73 -21.13 7.34
CA LEU A 5 -7.27 -21.21 7.36
C LEU A 5 -6.78 -21.62 5.98
N ILE A 6 -5.94 -20.81 5.36
CA ILE A 6 -5.26 -21.11 4.10
C ILE A 6 -3.76 -21.18 4.39
N ALA A 7 -3.18 -22.37 4.32
CA ALA A 7 -1.75 -22.56 4.60
C ALA A 7 -0.99 -23.02 3.36
N VAL A 8 0.22 -22.53 3.17
CA VAL A 8 1.17 -23.15 2.26
C VAL A 8 1.99 -24.20 2.99
N THR A 9 2.25 -25.34 2.36
CA THR A 9 3.17 -26.34 2.93
C THR A 9 3.91 -27.13 1.86
N GLY A 10 5.10 -27.61 2.22
CA GLY A 10 5.91 -28.51 1.42
C GLY A 10 6.03 -29.86 2.12
N LEU A 11 7.24 -30.18 2.58
CA LEU A 11 7.53 -31.45 3.24
C LEU A 11 7.22 -31.47 4.74
N THR A 12 6.76 -30.35 5.29
CA THR A 12 6.56 -30.11 6.73
C THR A 12 5.11 -29.69 6.98
N PRO A 13 4.13 -30.61 6.93
CA PRO A 13 2.72 -30.30 7.18
C PRO A 13 2.45 -29.89 8.64
N GLN A 14 3.39 -30.12 9.57
CA GLN A 14 3.34 -29.66 10.96
C GLN A 14 2.94 -28.19 11.08
N ILE A 15 3.46 -27.33 10.21
CA ILE A 15 3.16 -25.89 10.20
C ILE A 15 1.64 -25.61 10.05
N VAL A 16 0.91 -26.45 9.31
CA VAL A 16 -0.54 -26.31 9.11
C VAL A 16 -1.27 -26.53 10.44
N THR A 17 -0.93 -27.61 11.14
CA THR A 17 -1.51 -27.99 12.42
C THR A 17 -1.08 -27.08 13.55
N GLU A 18 0.16 -26.58 13.56
CA GLU A 18 0.62 -25.56 14.52
C GLU A 18 -0.10 -24.24 14.33
N THR A 19 -0.27 -23.78 13.09
CA THR A 19 -1.04 -22.56 12.81
C THR A 19 -2.49 -22.73 13.29
N PHE A 20 -3.13 -23.84 12.91
CA PHE A 20 -4.50 -24.15 13.34
C PHE A 20 -4.61 -24.23 14.86
N PHE A 21 -3.65 -24.88 15.53
CA PHE A 21 -3.59 -24.96 16.99
C PHE A 21 -3.51 -23.58 17.63
N CYS A 22 -2.62 -22.70 17.15
CA CYS A 22 -2.50 -21.34 17.65
C CYS A 22 -3.82 -20.56 17.49
N LEU A 23 -4.46 -20.65 16.33
CA LEU A 23 -5.74 -19.98 16.07
C LEU A 23 -6.85 -20.52 17.00
N ALA A 24 -7.06 -21.83 17.02
CA ALA A 24 -8.17 -22.44 17.75
C ALA A 24 -7.95 -22.45 19.28
N LYS A 25 -6.75 -22.82 19.75
CA LYS A 25 -6.48 -23.00 21.18
C LYS A 25 -6.07 -21.69 21.86
N LEU A 26 -5.14 -20.95 21.27
CA LEU A 26 -4.51 -19.78 21.90
C LEU A 26 -5.31 -18.51 21.62
N LYS A 27 -5.69 -18.27 20.35
CA LYS A 27 -6.45 -17.09 19.93
C LYS A 27 -7.97 -17.26 20.02
N LYS A 28 -8.46 -18.47 20.32
CA LYS A 28 -9.89 -18.81 20.44
C LYS A 28 -10.71 -18.51 19.17
N VAL A 29 -10.06 -18.56 18.00
CA VAL A 29 -10.72 -18.42 16.71
C VAL A 29 -11.24 -19.79 16.29
N ASN A 30 -12.55 -19.94 16.15
CA ASN A 30 -13.13 -21.16 15.57
C ASN A 30 -12.82 -21.20 14.07
N ILE A 31 -12.02 -22.17 13.62
CA ILE A 31 -11.72 -22.37 12.19
C ILE A 31 -12.72 -23.37 11.62
N ASP A 32 -13.45 -22.97 10.59
CA ASP A 32 -14.50 -23.78 9.97
C ASP A 32 -13.93 -24.69 8.88
N GLU A 33 -12.97 -24.19 8.10
CA GLU A 33 -12.35 -24.91 6.99
C GLU A 33 -10.83 -24.69 6.97
N ILE A 34 -10.08 -25.73 6.65
CA ILE A 34 -8.65 -25.64 6.35
C ILE A 34 -8.45 -25.91 4.87
N TYR A 35 -7.64 -25.08 4.22
CA TYR A 35 -7.16 -25.27 2.87
C TYR A 35 -5.63 -25.26 2.87
N VAL A 36 -5.05 -26.13 2.07
CA VAL A 36 -3.60 -26.26 1.94
C VAL A 36 -3.22 -26.11 0.47
N ILE A 37 -2.39 -25.13 0.17
CA ILE A 37 -1.80 -24.94 -1.17
C ILE A 37 -0.40 -25.55 -1.14
N THR A 38 -0.13 -26.49 -2.05
CA THR A 38 1.09 -27.29 -2.02
C THR A 38 1.50 -27.75 -3.42
N THR A 39 2.61 -28.47 -3.50
CA THR A 39 3.10 -29.11 -4.72
C THR A 39 2.69 -30.59 -4.76
N LYS A 40 2.93 -31.24 -5.91
CA LYS A 40 2.67 -32.68 -6.05
C LYS A 40 3.35 -33.51 -4.96
N LEU A 41 4.60 -33.16 -4.61
CA LEU A 41 5.34 -33.85 -3.56
C LEU A 41 4.77 -33.57 -2.17
N GLY A 42 4.44 -32.32 -1.86
CA GLY A 42 3.83 -31.96 -0.58
C GLY A 42 2.47 -32.63 -0.37
N ARG A 43 1.68 -32.83 -1.44
CA ARG A 43 0.44 -33.65 -1.38
C ARG A 43 0.70 -35.10 -0.95
N GLU A 44 1.77 -35.73 -1.43
CA GLU A 44 2.12 -37.09 -0.98
C GLU A 44 2.48 -37.13 0.50
N VAL A 45 3.10 -36.06 1.04
CA VAL A 45 3.36 -35.93 2.48
C VAL A 45 2.06 -35.74 3.27
N ILE A 46 1.15 -34.87 2.80
CA ILE A 46 -0.18 -34.67 3.41
C ILE A 46 -0.99 -35.97 3.45
N LEU A 47 -0.81 -36.84 2.45
CA LEU A 47 -1.46 -38.15 2.37
C LEU A 47 -0.76 -39.24 3.20
N GLY A 48 0.41 -38.98 3.80
CA GLY A 48 1.23 -39.98 4.49
C GLY A 48 1.85 -41.02 3.55
N LYS A 49 1.96 -40.72 2.25
CA LYS A 49 2.46 -41.63 1.20
C LYS A 49 3.91 -41.38 0.81
N TYR A 50 4.51 -40.30 1.31
CA TYR A 50 5.88 -39.96 0.97
C TYR A 50 6.89 -40.82 1.73
N LYS A 51 7.51 -41.77 1.03
CA LYS A 51 8.41 -42.79 1.61
C LYS A 51 9.64 -42.21 2.33
N ASN A 52 10.12 -41.05 1.90
CA ASN A 52 11.32 -40.44 2.49
C ASN A 52 11.00 -39.56 3.71
N SER A 53 9.73 -39.47 4.14
CA SER A 53 9.40 -38.82 5.41
C SER A 53 9.44 -39.84 6.55
N SER A 54 10.35 -39.64 7.49
CA SER A 54 10.37 -40.39 8.75
C SER A 54 9.30 -39.90 9.74
N ALA A 55 8.98 -38.61 9.71
CA ALA A 55 8.11 -37.94 10.68
C ALA A 55 6.61 -37.92 10.30
N TYR A 56 6.27 -37.96 9.00
CA TYR A 56 4.91 -37.73 8.50
C TYR A 56 4.34 -38.93 7.76
N LYS A 57 4.14 -40.04 8.50
CA LYS A 57 3.62 -41.31 7.96
C LYS A 57 2.10 -41.41 7.98
N LEU A 58 1.42 -40.57 8.77
CA LEU A 58 -0.03 -40.53 8.87
C LEU A 58 -0.60 -39.39 8.02
N PRO A 59 -1.80 -39.56 7.44
CA PRO A 59 -2.46 -38.48 6.71
C PRO A 59 -2.73 -37.28 7.63
N LEU A 60 -2.46 -36.07 7.15
CA LEU A 60 -2.72 -34.80 7.87
C LEU A 60 -4.17 -34.71 8.37
N LYS A 61 -5.14 -35.23 7.60
CA LYS A 61 -6.56 -35.28 8.01
C LYS A 61 -6.77 -36.06 9.30
N ALA A 62 -6.09 -37.20 9.45
CA ALA A 62 -6.17 -38.00 10.67
C ALA A 62 -5.54 -37.24 11.84
N GLU A 63 -4.41 -36.57 11.61
CA GLU A 63 -3.69 -35.82 12.63
C GLU A 63 -4.43 -34.57 13.10
N ILE A 64 -5.13 -33.86 12.21
CA ILE A 64 -6.05 -32.78 12.59
C ILE A 64 -7.13 -33.31 13.54
N LYS A 65 -7.73 -34.47 13.25
CA LYS A 65 -8.75 -35.09 14.12
C LYS A 65 -8.16 -35.51 15.46
N ASN A 66 -6.99 -36.15 15.46
CA ASN A 66 -6.28 -36.58 16.67
C ASN A 66 -5.97 -35.37 17.57
N MET A 67 -5.46 -34.29 16.98
CA MET A 67 -5.20 -33.03 17.68
C MET A 67 -6.48 -32.44 18.29
N CYS A 68 -7.57 -32.39 17.52
CA CYS A 68 -8.84 -31.87 17.98
C CYS A 68 -9.40 -32.67 19.17
N ALA A 69 -9.35 -34.01 19.09
CA ALA A 69 -9.75 -34.88 20.18
C ALA A 69 -8.91 -34.66 21.44
N LYS A 70 -7.59 -34.61 21.30
CA LYS A 70 -6.65 -34.40 22.41
C LYS A 70 -6.86 -33.06 23.11
N TRP A 71 -7.03 -31.99 22.34
CA TRP A 71 -7.05 -30.62 22.86
C TRP A 71 -8.46 -30.06 23.09
N LYS A 72 -9.49 -30.88 22.82
CA LYS A 72 -10.91 -30.53 22.89
C LYS A 72 -11.24 -29.33 22.00
N LEU A 73 -10.84 -29.40 20.73
CA LEU A 73 -11.08 -28.37 19.72
C LEU A 73 -12.17 -28.80 18.74
N PRO A 74 -12.97 -27.88 18.18
CA PRO A 74 -13.84 -28.16 17.04
C PRO A 74 -13.04 -28.69 15.85
N VAL A 75 -13.59 -29.67 15.14
CA VAL A 75 -12.95 -30.27 13.96
C VAL A 75 -13.31 -29.44 12.73
N PRO A 76 -12.35 -28.79 12.05
CA PRO A 76 -12.62 -28.06 10.82
C PRO A 76 -12.86 -29.03 9.67
N LYS A 77 -13.58 -28.58 8.65
CA LYS A 77 -13.68 -29.29 7.37
C LYS A 77 -12.31 -29.34 6.70
N PHE A 78 -11.84 -30.55 6.43
CA PHE A 78 -10.61 -30.79 5.68
C PHE A 78 -10.72 -32.11 4.91
N GLU A 79 -10.97 -32.01 3.61
CA GLU A 79 -11.03 -33.12 2.67
C GLU A 79 -9.96 -33.00 1.61
N VAL A 80 -9.07 -34.00 1.47
CA VAL A 80 -7.91 -33.90 0.58
C VAL A 80 -8.31 -33.68 -0.89
N SER A 81 -9.48 -34.16 -1.32
CA SER A 81 -9.99 -33.97 -2.67
C SER A 81 -10.36 -32.53 -3.01
N SER A 82 -10.79 -31.73 -2.03
CA SER A 82 -11.30 -30.36 -2.24
C SER A 82 -10.49 -29.27 -1.53
N ASN A 83 -9.77 -29.63 -0.47
CA ASN A 83 -9.07 -28.69 0.40
C ASN A 83 -7.55 -28.68 0.18
N VAL A 84 -7.00 -29.60 -0.62
CA VAL A 84 -5.59 -29.59 -1.00
C VAL A 84 -5.46 -29.13 -2.45
N ILE A 85 -5.00 -27.89 -2.61
CA ILE A 85 -4.79 -27.27 -3.91
C ILE A 85 -3.36 -27.56 -4.36
N VAL A 86 -3.23 -28.32 -5.43
CA VAL A 86 -1.92 -28.70 -5.98
C VAL A 86 -1.55 -27.75 -7.11
N ALA A 87 -0.38 -27.13 -6.98
CA ALA A 87 0.23 -26.31 -8.01
C ALA A 87 1.62 -26.83 -8.38
N GLN A 88 2.03 -26.58 -9.61
CA GLN A 88 3.40 -26.78 -10.08
C GLN A 88 4.26 -25.60 -9.63
N GLU A 89 5.50 -25.86 -9.25
CA GLU A 89 6.44 -24.78 -8.97
C GLU A 89 6.86 -24.11 -10.27
N GLU A 90 7.15 -22.82 -10.18
CA GLU A 90 7.83 -22.09 -11.23
C GLU A 90 9.26 -22.63 -11.36
N SER A 91 9.66 -23.10 -12.54
CA SER A 91 11.07 -23.38 -12.82
C SER A 91 11.82 -22.04 -12.94
N LEU A 92 13.08 -21.98 -12.50
CA LEU A 92 13.96 -20.83 -12.75
C LEU A 92 14.19 -20.60 -14.26
N GLU A 93 14.01 -21.64 -15.05
CA GLU A 93 14.02 -21.61 -16.52
C GLU A 93 12.57 -21.62 -17.01
N LEU A 94 11.94 -20.45 -17.15
CA LEU A 94 10.70 -20.31 -17.91
C LEU A 94 10.98 -19.48 -19.15
N ASN A 95 11.37 -20.16 -20.23
CA ASN A 95 11.33 -19.60 -21.57
C ASN A 95 9.96 -19.91 -22.18
N ASP A 96 9.14 -18.86 -22.27
CA ASP A 96 8.01 -18.67 -23.18
C ASP A 96 7.13 -19.93 -23.43
N ILE A 97 6.22 -20.22 -22.50
CA ILE A 97 5.14 -21.19 -22.71
C ILE A 97 3.82 -20.44 -22.50
N ARG A 98 2.90 -20.53 -23.47
CA ARG A 98 1.53 -19.98 -23.40
C ARG A 98 0.51 -21.11 -23.25
N SER A 99 -0.58 -20.85 -22.52
CA SER A 99 -1.78 -21.68 -22.22
C SER A 99 -1.74 -22.49 -20.91
N ASP A 100 -2.86 -23.17 -20.57
CA ASP A 100 -3.31 -23.77 -19.29
C ASP A 100 -2.28 -24.29 -18.29
N LYS A 101 -1.08 -24.67 -18.74
CA LYS A 101 0.07 -24.97 -17.88
C LYS A 101 0.42 -23.82 -16.94
N ASP A 102 0.30 -22.57 -17.39
CA ASP A 102 0.60 -21.41 -16.55
C ASP A 102 -0.35 -21.31 -15.36
N ASN A 103 -1.62 -21.66 -15.55
CA ASN A 103 -2.60 -21.66 -14.47
C ASN A 103 -2.36 -22.79 -13.46
N LEU A 104 -1.49 -23.76 -13.76
CA LEU A 104 -1.02 -24.73 -12.79
C LEU A 104 0.14 -24.19 -11.96
N LEU A 105 0.81 -23.11 -12.37
CA LEU A 105 1.93 -22.54 -11.62
C LEU A 105 1.47 -22.00 -10.27
N PHE A 106 2.35 -22.13 -9.29
CA PHE A 106 2.11 -21.76 -7.89
C PHE A 106 1.56 -20.33 -7.72
N PRO A 107 2.12 -19.28 -8.34
CA PRO A 107 1.62 -17.92 -8.18
C PRO A 107 0.20 -17.76 -8.72
N ASN A 108 -0.07 -18.34 -9.89
CA ASN A 108 -1.37 -18.26 -10.56
C ASN A 108 -2.45 -19.03 -9.80
N LYS A 109 -2.18 -20.27 -9.37
CA LYS A 109 -3.14 -21.02 -8.53
C LYS A 109 -3.38 -20.38 -7.18
N THR A 110 -2.35 -19.82 -6.57
CA THR A 110 -2.51 -19.11 -5.30
C THR A 110 -3.37 -17.87 -5.48
N ALA A 111 -3.10 -17.06 -6.51
CA ALA A 111 -3.89 -15.89 -6.87
C ALA A 111 -5.37 -16.22 -7.14
N GLU A 112 -5.63 -17.21 -8.00
CA GLU A 112 -6.97 -17.69 -8.32
C GLU A 112 -7.71 -18.16 -7.06
N PHE A 113 -7.02 -18.92 -6.20
CA PHE A 113 -7.62 -19.45 -4.99
C PHE A 113 -7.96 -18.36 -3.98
N ILE A 114 -7.02 -17.44 -3.68
CA ILE A 114 -7.30 -16.32 -2.74
C ILE A 114 -8.41 -15.43 -3.29
N ARG A 115 -8.40 -15.12 -4.59
CA ARG A 115 -9.49 -14.38 -5.23
C ARG A 115 -10.83 -15.05 -4.98
N LYS A 116 -10.96 -16.33 -5.31
CA LYS A 116 -12.20 -17.11 -5.10
C LYS A 116 -12.65 -17.10 -3.64
N MET A 117 -11.74 -17.35 -2.70
CA MET A 117 -12.08 -17.39 -1.28
C MET A 117 -12.48 -16.01 -0.72
N SER A 118 -11.99 -14.93 -1.34
CA SER A 118 -12.31 -13.55 -0.97
C SER A 118 -13.64 -13.02 -1.54
N GLU A 119 -14.28 -13.75 -2.47
CA GLU A 119 -15.55 -13.33 -3.11
C GLU A 119 -16.72 -13.24 -2.13
N ASP A 120 -16.82 -14.18 -1.19
CA ASP A 120 -17.87 -14.16 -0.17
C ASP A 120 -17.47 -13.22 0.97
N PRO A 121 -18.13 -12.05 1.12
CA PRO A 121 -17.77 -11.04 2.11
C PRO A 121 -17.94 -11.52 3.57
N GLY A 122 -18.69 -12.60 3.80
CA GLY A 122 -18.89 -13.16 5.12
C GLY A 122 -17.73 -14.01 5.63
N ASN A 123 -16.78 -14.37 4.78
CA ASN A 123 -15.62 -15.17 5.18
C ASN A 123 -14.49 -14.30 5.74
N VAL A 124 -13.63 -14.88 6.57
CA VAL A 124 -12.35 -14.29 7.00
C VAL A 124 -11.25 -15.28 6.66
N LEU A 125 -10.26 -14.85 5.89
CA LEU A 125 -9.14 -15.67 5.48
C LEU A 125 -7.99 -15.51 6.47
N TYR A 126 -7.48 -16.62 7.00
CA TYR A 126 -6.28 -16.69 7.83
C TYR A 126 -5.18 -17.37 7.02
N CYS A 127 -4.28 -16.59 6.43
CA CYS A 127 -3.28 -17.05 5.47
C CYS A 127 -1.91 -17.28 6.15
N SER A 128 -1.45 -18.53 6.23
CA SER A 128 -0.17 -18.90 6.84
C SER A 128 0.96 -19.04 5.82
N ILE A 129 2.03 -18.26 5.99
CA ILE A 129 3.19 -18.25 5.06
C ILE A 129 4.37 -19.14 5.49
N SER A 130 4.27 -19.81 6.63
CA SER A 130 5.39 -20.51 7.30
C SER A 130 5.86 -21.82 6.63
N GLY A 131 5.21 -22.29 5.56
CA GLY A 131 5.46 -23.63 5.02
C GLY A 131 5.77 -23.69 3.51
N GLY A 132 6.52 -24.72 3.11
CA GLY A 132 6.90 -24.93 1.71
C GLY A 132 8.24 -24.31 1.35
N ARG A 133 8.51 -24.16 0.05
CA ARG A 133 9.66 -23.36 -0.40
C ARG A 133 9.42 -21.91 -0.03
N LYS A 134 10.48 -21.15 0.27
CA LYS A 134 10.41 -19.73 0.68
C LYS A 134 9.53 -18.89 -0.26
N SER A 135 9.58 -19.16 -1.56
CA SER A 135 8.77 -18.47 -2.58
C SER A 135 7.26 -18.71 -2.42
N MET A 136 6.81 -19.87 -1.91
CA MET A 136 5.39 -20.17 -1.75
C MET A 136 4.70 -19.20 -0.78
N GLY A 137 5.35 -18.90 0.35
CA GLY A 137 4.87 -17.90 1.31
C GLY A 137 4.83 -16.49 0.70
N VAL A 138 5.82 -16.13 -0.12
CA VAL A 138 5.86 -14.84 -0.85
C VAL A 138 4.69 -14.73 -1.82
N HIS A 139 4.39 -15.78 -2.59
CA HIS A 139 3.26 -15.77 -3.53
C HIS A 139 1.91 -15.70 -2.80
N LEU A 140 1.75 -16.40 -1.67
CA LEU A 140 0.54 -16.28 -0.84
C LEU A 140 0.36 -14.86 -0.30
N ALA A 141 1.42 -14.26 0.25
CA ALA A 141 1.37 -12.89 0.74
C ALA A 141 1.07 -11.88 -0.38
N ALA A 142 1.64 -12.08 -1.57
CA ALA A 142 1.39 -11.19 -2.71
C ALA A 142 -0.05 -11.34 -3.25
N ALA A 143 -0.58 -12.56 -3.33
CA ALA A 143 -1.97 -12.79 -3.67
C ALA A 143 -2.92 -12.15 -2.65
N LEU A 144 -2.62 -12.26 -1.35
CA LEU A 144 -3.42 -11.63 -0.30
C LEU A 144 -3.38 -10.10 -0.37
N GLN A 145 -2.25 -9.48 -0.70
CA GLN A 145 -2.18 -8.02 -0.87
C GLN A 145 -3.10 -7.52 -2.00
N ILE A 146 -3.27 -8.30 -3.07
CA ILE A 146 -4.07 -7.92 -4.24
C ILE A 146 -5.55 -8.24 -4.03
N PHE A 147 -5.85 -9.44 -3.53
CA PHE A 147 -7.22 -9.97 -3.48
C PHE A 147 -7.78 -10.05 -2.06
N GLY A 148 -6.94 -10.04 -1.03
CA GLY A 148 -7.37 -10.03 0.36
C GLY A 148 -8.11 -8.75 0.72
N ARG A 149 -8.97 -8.87 1.72
CA ARG A 149 -9.77 -7.79 2.30
C ARG A 149 -9.13 -7.35 3.61
N GLU A 150 -9.58 -6.23 4.15
CA GLU A 150 -9.01 -5.62 5.36
C GLU A 150 -9.14 -6.52 6.61
N ASN A 151 -10.15 -7.37 6.68
CA ASN A 151 -10.36 -8.31 7.77
C ASN A 151 -9.56 -9.62 7.62
N ASP A 152 -9.04 -9.91 6.43
CA ASP A 152 -8.20 -11.08 6.19
C ASP A 152 -6.83 -10.92 6.86
N LYS A 153 -6.22 -12.03 7.26
CA LYS A 153 -5.05 -12.09 8.15
C LYS A 153 -3.89 -12.79 7.48
N LEU A 154 -2.70 -12.19 7.52
CA LEU A 154 -1.45 -12.84 7.13
C LEU A 154 -0.70 -13.29 8.39
N LEU A 155 -0.33 -14.56 8.45
CA LEU A 155 0.16 -15.20 9.66
C LEU A 155 1.50 -15.89 9.44
N HIS A 156 2.33 -15.85 10.47
CA HIS A 156 3.56 -16.60 10.55
C HIS A 156 3.62 -17.31 11.90
N VAL A 157 3.60 -18.64 11.87
CA VAL A 157 3.83 -19.48 13.03
C VAL A 157 5.32 -19.78 13.17
N LEU A 158 5.80 -19.75 14.41
CA LEU A 158 7.14 -20.09 14.82
C LEU A 158 7.07 -21.11 15.96
N THR A 159 8.04 -22.02 15.98
CA THR A 159 8.27 -22.98 17.06
C THR A 159 9.76 -22.99 17.38
N SER A 160 10.14 -23.48 18.56
CA SER A 160 11.56 -23.68 18.87
C SER A 160 12.15 -24.79 17.99
N GLU A 161 13.39 -24.66 17.53
CA GLU A 161 14.08 -25.63 16.66
C GLU A 161 13.97 -27.08 17.15
N LYS A 162 14.07 -27.29 18.46
CA LYS A 162 13.95 -28.61 19.08
C LYS A 162 12.59 -29.28 18.87
N ASN A 163 11.55 -28.55 18.51
CA ASN A 163 10.20 -29.09 18.26
C ASN A 163 9.87 -29.19 16.78
N GLU A 164 10.74 -28.70 15.90
CA GLU A 164 10.60 -28.91 14.47
C GLU A 164 10.72 -30.40 14.16
N PHE A 165 9.89 -30.87 13.23
CA PHE A 165 9.88 -32.25 12.71
C PHE A 165 9.58 -33.36 13.74
N LYS A 166 9.11 -33.01 14.95
CA LYS A 166 8.76 -33.99 15.99
C LYS A 166 7.40 -34.68 15.78
N GLY A 167 6.57 -34.15 14.90
CA GLY A 167 5.22 -34.66 14.66
C GLY A 167 4.34 -33.58 14.04
N PHE A 168 3.03 -33.77 14.07
CA PHE A 168 2.11 -32.81 13.46
C PHE A 168 1.75 -31.65 14.39
N TYR A 169 1.66 -31.87 15.70
CA TYR A 169 1.15 -30.85 16.63
C TYR A 169 1.74 -30.99 18.03
N PRO A 170 1.64 -29.94 18.88
CA PRO A 170 2.09 -30.00 20.25
C PRO A 170 1.42 -31.12 21.05
N MET A 171 2.23 -32.00 21.64
CA MET A 171 1.76 -33.15 22.41
C MET A 171 1.52 -32.84 23.89
N ASN A 172 2.04 -31.70 24.37
CA ASN A 172 1.89 -31.28 25.76
C ASN A 172 1.84 -29.74 25.85
N THR A 173 1.54 -29.23 27.04
CA THR A 173 1.41 -27.79 27.31
C THR A 173 2.74 -27.05 27.22
N LYS A 174 3.88 -27.74 27.39
CA LYS A 174 5.21 -27.14 27.26
C LYS A 174 5.51 -26.80 25.80
N GLU A 175 5.33 -27.77 24.90
CA GLU A 175 5.46 -27.55 23.45
C GLU A 175 4.48 -26.48 22.96
N ALA A 176 3.24 -26.49 23.45
CA ALA A 176 2.22 -25.50 23.08
C ALA A 176 2.60 -24.06 23.47
N ARG A 177 3.39 -23.86 24.54
CA ARG A 177 3.87 -22.54 24.97
C ARG A 177 5.04 -22.02 24.14
N GLU A 178 5.73 -22.90 23.43
CA GLU A 178 6.84 -22.56 22.56
C GLU A 178 6.37 -22.20 21.14
N LEU A 179 5.07 -22.32 20.86
CA LEU A 179 4.46 -21.82 19.64
C LEU A 179 4.15 -20.33 19.76
N GLU A 180 4.58 -19.58 18.75
CA GLU A 180 4.25 -18.18 18.56
C GLU A 180 3.51 -18.00 17.24
N LEU A 181 2.44 -17.21 17.24
CA LEU A 181 1.69 -16.86 16.05
C LEU A 181 1.68 -15.34 15.90
N SER A 182 2.38 -14.87 14.88
CA SER A 182 2.53 -13.46 14.57
C SER A 182 1.66 -13.09 13.37
N GLU A 183 0.90 -12.01 13.51
CA GLU A 183 0.17 -11.40 12.40
C GLU A 183 1.11 -10.42 11.69
N ILE A 184 1.31 -10.64 10.39
CA ILE A 184 2.15 -9.78 9.55
C ILE A 184 1.24 -8.73 8.92
N PRO A 185 1.51 -7.42 9.11
CA PRO A 185 0.77 -6.39 8.40
C PRO A 185 1.05 -6.49 6.90
N PHE A 186 0.01 -6.34 6.08
CA PHE A 186 0.14 -6.27 4.63
C PHE A 186 -0.64 -5.09 4.08
N VAL A 187 -0.24 -4.58 2.92
CA VAL A 187 -0.92 -3.47 2.25
C VAL A 187 -2.02 -4.05 1.36
N SER A 188 -3.28 -3.70 1.63
CA SER A 188 -4.37 -4.07 0.73
C SER A 188 -4.37 -3.14 -0.49
N LEU A 189 -4.04 -3.69 -1.65
CA LEU A 189 -4.14 -3.04 -2.95
C LEU A 189 -5.53 -3.22 -3.57
N ARG A 190 -6.37 -4.10 -3.00
CA ARG A 190 -7.72 -4.40 -3.49
C ARG A 190 -8.58 -3.15 -3.73
N PRO A 191 -8.62 -2.13 -2.83
CA PRO A 191 -9.41 -0.93 -3.06
C PRO A 191 -8.96 -0.12 -4.29
N LEU A 192 -7.66 -0.11 -4.58
CA LEU A 192 -7.10 0.59 -5.75
C LEU A 192 -7.37 -0.15 -7.06
N LEU A 193 -7.66 -1.44 -6.97
CA LEU A 193 -7.89 -2.33 -8.10
C LEU A 193 -9.35 -2.72 -8.25
N ILE A 194 -10.27 -2.19 -7.43
CA ILE A 194 -11.65 -2.68 -7.37
C ILE A 194 -12.38 -2.53 -8.72
N ASP A 195 -12.14 -1.42 -9.44
CA ASP A 195 -12.71 -1.18 -10.76
C ASP A 195 -12.18 -2.19 -11.79
N ALA A 196 -10.89 -2.53 -11.69
CA ALA A 196 -10.27 -3.54 -12.53
C ALA A 196 -10.75 -4.95 -12.16
N ILE A 197 -10.82 -5.28 -10.86
CA ILE A 197 -11.27 -6.57 -10.33
C ILE A 197 -12.75 -6.85 -10.66
N SER A 198 -13.57 -5.80 -10.75
CA SER A 198 -15.00 -5.91 -11.07
C SER A 198 -15.29 -6.12 -12.55
N ASP A 199 -14.30 -5.88 -13.44
CA ASP A 199 -14.41 -6.26 -14.84
C ASP A 199 -14.26 -7.79 -14.96
N LYS A 200 -15.21 -8.44 -15.65
CA LYS A 200 -15.20 -9.88 -15.91
C LYS A 200 -13.92 -10.35 -16.62
N SER A 201 -13.21 -9.43 -17.31
CA SER A 201 -11.91 -9.70 -17.90
C SER A 201 -10.83 -10.04 -16.86
N PHE A 202 -10.94 -9.52 -15.63
CA PHE A 202 -9.94 -9.66 -14.56
C PHE A 202 -9.94 -11.04 -13.91
N VAL A 203 -11.06 -11.76 -13.99
CA VAL A 203 -11.21 -13.11 -13.45
C VAL A 203 -10.31 -14.11 -14.21
N ASN A 204 -9.97 -13.82 -15.46
CA ASN A 204 -9.16 -14.73 -16.28
C ASN A 204 -7.68 -14.34 -16.35
N LEU A 205 -7.27 -13.26 -15.67
CA LEU A 205 -5.88 -12.81 -15.68
C LEU A 205 -4.98 -13.69 -14.81
N LYS A 206 -3.78 -13.92 -15.33
CA LYS A 206 -2.66 -14.52 -14.60
C LYS A 206 -2.12 -13.53 -13.57
N PHE A 207 -1.42 -14.06 -12.57
CA PHE A 207 -0.78 -13.27 -11.52
C PHE A 207 0.18 -12.20 -12.10
N THR A 208 0.96 -12.54 -13.12
CA THR A 208 1.90 -11.60 -13.77
C THR A 208 1.18 -10.43 -14.45
N GLU A 209 0.05 -10.69 -15.09
CA GLU A 209 -0.79 -9.68 -15.75
C GLU A 209 -1.42 -8.75 -14.71
N VAL A 210 -1.92 -9.33 -13.61
CA VAL A 210 -2.46 -8.55 -12.48
C VAL A 210 -1.39 -7.66 -11.86
N VAL A 211 -0.15 -8.15 -11.70
CA VAL A 211 0.98 -7.33 -11.23
C VAL A 211 1.27 -6.19 -12.20
N ALA A 212 1.27 -6.44 -13.51
CA ALA A 212 1.51 -5.40 -14.52
C ALA A 212 0.42 -4.30 -14.48
N LEU A 213 -0.85 -4.68 -14.39
CA LEU A 213 -1.96 -3.74 -14.22
C LEU A 213 -1.84 -2.94 -12.92
N SER A 214 -1.50 -3.61 -11.82
CA SER A 214 -1.32 -2.96 -10.52
C SER A 214 -0.21 -1.90 -10.58
N ARG A 215 0.91 -2.21 -11.24
CA ARG A 215 2.00 -1.25 -11.46
C ARG A 215 1.57 -0.08 -12.33
N ALA A 216 0.85 -0.34 -13.42
CA ALA A 216 0.34 0.72 -14.29
C ALA A 216 -0.59 1.67 -13.54
N LYS A 217 -1.49 1.14 -12.70
CA LYS A 217 -2.42 1.95 -11.90
C LYS A 217 -1.71 2.76 -10.82
N LEU A 218 -0.74 2.17 -10.13
CA LEU A 218 0.10 2.88 -9.16
C LEU A 218 0.91 3.99 -9.82
N LYS A 219 1.41 3.76 -11.05
CA LYS A 219 2.08 4.78 -11.84
C LYS A 219 1.14 5.92 -12.24
N GLU A 220 -0.07 5.61 -12.69
CA GLU A 220 -1.10 6.63 -12.99
C GLU A 220 -1.41 7.50 -11.76
N LEU A 221 -1.57 6.87 -10.59
CA LEU A 221 -1.81 7.58 -9.32
C LEU A 221 -0.61 8.40 -8.87
N SER A 222 0.62 7.93 -9.12
CA SER A 222 1.82 8.70 -8.77
C SER A 222 2.04 9.88 -9.73
N GLU A 223 1.72 9.71 -11.01
CA GLU A 223 1.82 10.76 -12.04
C GLU A 223 0.77 11.85 -11.89
N LYS A 224 -0.38 11.58 -11.26
CA LYS A 224 -1.42 12.58 -10.94
C LYS A 224 -1.14 13.43 -9.70
N ASN A 225 -0.06 13.16 -8.95
CA ASN A 225 0.25 13.87 -7.70
C ASN A 225 0.98 15.22 -7.88
N PHE A 226 0.55 16.04 -8.85
CA PHE A 226 1.07 17.40 -9.03
C PHE A 226 0.01 18.47 -8.73
N LEU A 227 0.44 19.55 -8.10
CA LEU A 227 -0.35 20.77 -7.98
C LEU A 227 -0.14 21.61 -9.24
N LEU A 228 -1.21 21.83 -10.01
CA LEU A 228 -1.21 22.77 -11.12
C LEU A 228 -1.39 24.19 -10.58
N ILE A 229 -0.41 25.05 -10.87
CA ILE A 229 -0.46 26.49 -10.65
C ILE A 229 -0.93 27.16 -11.94
N ASP A 230 -2.22 27.50 -12.02
CA ASP A 230 -2.80 28.18 -13.17
C ASP A 230 -2.74 29.70 -12.98
N LEU A 231 -1.72 30.29 -13.59
CA LEU A 231 -1.48 31.73 -13.54
C LEU A 231 -2.51 32.51 -14.34
N GLN A 232 -3.03 31.95 -15.43
CA GLN A 232 -4.03 32.61 -16.28
C GLN A 232 -5.35 32.80 -15.52
N ARG A 233 -5.80 31.77 -14.80
CA ARG A 233 -7.09 31.77 -14.10
C ARG A 233 -7.00 32.16 -12.62
N CYS A 234 -5.79 32.39 -12.10
CA CYS A 234 -5.49 32.54 -10.67
C CYS A 234 -6.03 31.37 -9.83
N ARG A 235 -5.77 30.12 -10.24
CA ARG A 235 -6.26 28.93 -9.53
C ARG A 235 -5.16 27.93 -9.22
N LEU A 236 -5.32 27.23 -8.11
CA LEU A 236 -4.57 26.02 -7.79
C LEU A 236 -5.48 24.82 -8.05
N VAL A 237 -5.00 23.83 -8.79
CA VAL A 237 -5.75 22.61 -9.10
C VAL A 237 -4.95 21.40 -8.64
N TYR A 238 -5.59 20.53 -7.87
CA TYR A 238 -5.06 19.22 -7.50
C TYR A 238 -6.12 18.16 -7.79
N ASP A 239 -5.76 17.14 -8.54
CA ASP A 239 -6.71 16.18 -9.13
C ASP A 239 -7.86 16.91 -9.87
N ASN A 240 -9.07 16.88 -9.33
CA ASN A 240 -10.28 17.52 -9.88
C ASN A 240 -10.82 18.66 -9.01
N ILE A 241 -10.11 19.04 -7.94
CA ILE A 241 -10.52 20.11 -7.03
C ILE A 241 -9.74 21.36 -7.38
N GLU A 242 -10.43 22.49 -7.48
CA GLU A 242 -9.82 23.78 -7.78
C GLU A 242 -10.14 24.83 -6.70
N GLU A 243 -9.17 25.68 -6.38
CA GLU A 243 -9.35 26.82 -5.48
C GLU A 243 -8.74 28.09 -6.08
N LYS A 244 -9.50 29.18 -6.03
CA LYS A 244 -9.10 30.47 -6.59
C LYS A 244 -8.26 31.27 -5.58
N LEU A 245 -7.06 31.68 -5.99
CA LEU A 245 -6.24 32.63 -5.24
C LEU A 245 -6.54 34.06 -5.69
N GLU A 246 -6.36 35.03 -4.78
CA GLU A 246 -6.25 36.43 -5.21
C GLU A 246 -4.95 36.64 -5.99
N ARG A 247 -4.88 37.68 -6.83
CA ARG A 247 -3.70 37.93 -7.68
C ARG A 247 -2.39 38.05 -6.87
N VAL A 248 -2.43 38.76 -5.73
CA VAL A 248 -1.28 38.89 -4.82
C VAL A 248 -0.94 37.54 -4.17
N GLU A 249 -1.94 36.78 -3.73
CA GLU A 249 -1.73 35.44 -3.16
C GLU A 249 -1.09 34.49 -4.18
N MET A 250 -1.56 34.53 -5.43
CA MET A 250 -1.01 33.75 -6.54
C MET A 250 0.43 34.16 -6.83
N GLY A 251 0.73 35.46 -6.92
CA GLY A 251 2.08 35.93 -7.18
C GLY A 251 3.06 35.58 -6.06
N ILE A 252 2.66 35.72 -4.80
CA ILE A 252 3.48 35.28 -3.66
C ILE A 252 3.76 33.79 -3.75
N TYR A 253 2.72 32.98 -3.99
CA TYR A 253 2.87 31.53 -4.06
C TYR A 253 3.76 31.08 -5.23
N TYR A 254 3.54 31.66 -6.41
CA TYR A 254 4.32 31.37 -7.61
C TYR A 254 5.78 31.80 -7.46
N LEU A 255 6.08 32.98 -6.91
CA LEU A 255 7.46 33.40 -6.68
C LEU A 255 8.21 32.50 -5.72
N ILE A 256 7.57 32.06 -4.63
CA ILE A 256 8.19 31.10 -3.71
C ILE A 256 8.48 29.78 -4.42
N TYR A 257 7.58 29.34 -5.31
CA TYR A 257 7.82 28.18 -6.17
C TYR A 257 8.96 28.40 -7.18
N GLU A 258 8.99 29.55 -7.86
CA GLU A 258 10.01 29.91 -8.85
C GLU A 258 11.41 29.97 -8.21
N LEU A 259 11.55 30.66 -7.07
CA LEU A 259 12.78 30.70 -6.27
C LEU A 259 13.24 29.29 -5.89
N LYS A 260 12.30 28.40 -5.56
CA LYS A 260 12.62 26.99 -5.30
C LYS A 260 13.15 26.28 -6.54
N THR A 261 12.64 26.57 -7.73
CA THR A 261 13.19 26.03 -8.98
C THR A 261 14.58 26.56 -9.32
N GLU A 262 14.89 27.79 -8.90
CA GLU A 262 16.22 28.42 -8.99
C GLU A 262 17.21 27.86 -7.94
N GLY A 263 16.77 26.95 -7.06
CA GLY A 263 17.61 26.33 -6.02
C GLY A 263 17.53 26.99 -4.65
N GLN A 264 16.74 28.07 -4.47
CA GLN A 264 16.49 28.67 -3.17
C GLN A 264 15.40 27.89 -2.41
N LEU A 265 15.83 26.88 -1.64
CA LEU A 265 14.93 25.97 -0.94
C LEU A 265 14.21 26.59 0.28
N SER A 266 14.74 27.68 0.83
CA SER A 266 14.16 28.39 1.98
C SER A 266 14.47 29.88 1.93
N LEU A 267 13.47 30.71 2.20
CA LEU A 267 13.55 32.16 2.16
C LEU A 267 13.62 32.70 3.59
N THR A 268 14.67 33.46 3.90
CA THR A 268 14.80 34.11 5.20
C THR A 268 13.73 35.19 5.36
N ARG A 269 13.41 35.52 6.61
CA ARG A 269 12.53 36.67 6.91
C ARG A 269 13.05 37.96 6.25
N GLU A 270 14.35 38.22 6.31
CA GLU A 270 15.00 39.39 5.73
C GLU A 270 14.77 39.47 4.22
N TYR A 271 14.85 38.35 3.51
CA TYR A 271 14.59 38.32 2.07
C TYR A 271 13.12 38.64 1.75
N LEU A 272 12.18 38.03 2.48
CA LEU A 272 10.74 38.28 2.28
C LEU A 272 10.35 39.73 2.59
N GLU A 273 11.01 40.37 3.56
CA GLU A 273 10.80 41.79 3.91
C GLU A 273 11.57 42.75 2.99
N SER A 274 12.43 42.23 2.11
CA SER A 274 13.26 43.05 1.23
C SER A 274 12.46 43.75 0.13
N ARG A 275 13.00 44.89 -0.35
CA ARG A 275 12.51 45.56 -1.56
C ARG A 275 12.69 44.70 -2.80
N GLU A 276 13.67 43.80 -2.80
CA GLU A 276 13.92 42.89 -3.93
C GLU A 276 12.74 41.95 -4.14
N PHE A 277 12.28 41.28 -3.07
CA PHE A 277 11.11 40.39 -3.14
C PHE A 277 9.84 41.16 -3.55
N ALA A 278 9.63 42.35 -2.98
CA ALA A 278 8.49 43.20 -3.35
C ALA A 278 8.54 43.63 -4.83
N ASN A 279 9.72 43.97 -5.35
CA ASN A 279 9.91 44.33 -6.76
C ASN A 279 9.67 43.12 -7.68
N ARG A 280 10.19 41.94 -7.35
CA ARG A 280 9.89 40.70 -8.11
C ARG A 280 8.40 40.43 -8.17
N LEU A 281 7.69 40.59 -7.04
CA LEU A 281 6.23 40.41 -7.00
C LEU A 281 5.49 41.44 -7.84
N LYS A 282 5.92 42.71 -7.79
CA LYS A 282 5.35 43.76 -8.62
C LYS A 282 5.52 43.45 -10.11
N LEU A 283 6.74 43.13 -10.55
CA LEU A 283 7.05 42.81 -11.94
C LEU A 283 6.24 41.61 -12.43
N PHE A 284 6.22 40.53 -11.64
CA PHE A 284 5.39 39.36 -11.94
C PHE A 284 3.92 39.74 -12.13
N LEU A 285 3.35 40.57 -11.26
CA LEU A 285 1.95 40.98 -11.36
C LEU A 285 1.68 41.85 -12.58
N GLU A 286 2.61 42.74 -12.94
CA GLU A 286 2.53 43.60 -14.13
C GLU A 286 2.58 42.80 -15.43
N GLU A 287 3.50 41.84 -15.51
CA GLU A 287 3.71 41.00 -16.69
C GLU A 287 2.61 39.96 -16.86
N THR A 288 2.14 39.37 -15.76
CA THR A 288 1.15 38.29 -15.78
C THR A 288 -0.28 38.81 -15.92
N TYR A 289 -0.61 39.96 -15.30
CA TYR A 289 -1.96 40.49 -15.25
C TYR A 289 -2.02 41.91 -15.81
N ARG A 290 -2.48 42.03 -17.06
CA ARG A 290 -2.65 43.32 -17.74
C ARG A 290 -3.44 44.30 -16.88
N ARG A 291 -2.95 45.55 -16.81
CA ARG A 291 -3.62 46.67 -16.11
C ARG A 291 -3.81 46.45 -14.60
N TYR A 292 -2.99 45.59 -13.97
CA TYR A 292 -3.09 45.34 -12.53
C TYR A 292 -2.87 46.61 -11.69
N PHE A 293 -2.00 47.52 -12.14
CA PHE A 293 -1.66 48.77 -11.44
C PHE A 293 -2.13 50.04 -12.18
N ASP A 294 -3.22 49.98 -12.95
CA ASP A 294 -3.76 51.16 -13.64
C ASP A 294 -4.02 52.36 -12.71
N GLU A 295 -4.06 53.56 -13.30
CA GLU A 295 -4.14 54.87 -12.62
C GLU A 295 -5.19 54.86 -11.49
N GLY A 296 -4.72 54.73 -10.25
CA GLY A 296 -5.56 54.63 -9.05
C GLY A 296 -5.11 53.57 -8.05
N TYR A 297 -4.30 52.58 -8.46
CA TYR A 297 -3.79 51.54 -7.56
C TYR A 297 -2.67 52.04 -6.63
N LYS A 298 -3.05 52.59 -5.47
CA LYS A 298 -2.13 53.06 -4.42
C LYS A 298 -1.79 51.94 -3.41
N ASN A 299 -1.13 50.88 -3.83
CA ASN A 299 -0.64 49.88 -2.87
C ASN A 299 0.72 50.30 -2.28
N ALA A 300 0.80 50.51 -0.97
CA ALA A 300 2.01 51.03 -0.32
C ALA A 300 3.19 50.02 -0.24
N TRP A 301 2.90 48.72 -0.35
CA TRP A 301 3.88 47.65 -0.10
C TRP A 301 5.00 47.60 -1.15
N PHE A 302 4.75 47.93 -2.42
CA PHE A 302 5.82 47.88 -3.43
C PHE A 302 6.84 49.03 -3.28
N ASN A 303 6.45 50.14 -2.66
CA ASN A 303 7.35 51.27 -2.40
C ASN A 303 8.16 51.12 -1.10
N LYS A 304 7.63 50.37 -0.13
CA LYS A 304 8.24 50.23 1.21
C LYS A 304 8.88 48.86 1.45
N GLY A 305 8.52 47.84 0.67
CA GLY A 305 8.75 46.44 1.01
C GLY A 305 7.55 45.86 1.78
N PHE A 306 7.65 44.60 2.16
CA PHE A 306 6.66 43.95 3.04
C PHE A 306 7.18 43.95 4.48
N GLU A 307 6.30 44.15 5.45
CA GLU A 307 6.55 43.60 6.79
C GLU A 307 6.08 42.14 6.81
N ILE A 308 6.72 41.27 7.58
CA ILE A 308 6.25 39.87 7.69
C ILE A 308 4.80 39.79 8.21
N ALA A 309 4.35 40.81 8.95
CA ALA A 309 2.98 40.96 9.41
C ALA A 309 1.97 41.07 8.25
N ASP A 310 2.37 41.62 7.10
CA ASP A 310 1.54 41.74 5.90
C ASP A 310 1.45 40.41 5.11
N LEU A 311 2.54 39.62 5.13
CA LEU A 311 2.64 38.35 4.42
C LEU A 311 1.97 37.20 5.17
N ARG A 312 1.97 37.22 6.51
CA ARG A 312 1.35 36.17 7.35
C ARG A 312 -0.13 35.92 7.03
N PRO A 313 -1.01 36.93 6.89
CA PRO A 313 -2.39 36.74 6.46
C PRO A 313 -2.48 36.06 5.09
N LYS A 314 -1.63 36.45 4.13
CA LYS A 314 -1.59 35.85 2.79
C LYS A 314 -1.15 34.38 2.83
N PHE A 315 -0.11 34.03 3.59
CA PHE A 315 0.29 32.64 3.81
C PHE A 315 -0.83 31.82 4.46
N SER A 316 -1.51 32.37 5.45
CA SER A 316 -2.65 31.71 6.12
C SER A 316 -3.81 31.43 5.17
N ASN A 317 -4.14 32.40 4.31
CA ASN A 317 -5.19 32.24 3.29
C ASN A 317 -4.80 31.21 2.23
N ILE A 318 -3.58 31.28 1.71
CA ILE A 318 -3.04 30.29 0.76
C ILE A 318 -3.11 28.90 1.38
N LYS A 319 -2.66 28.74 2.64
CA LYS A 319 -2.75 27.48 3.38
C LYS A 319 -4.19 27.00 3.50
N LYS A 320 -5.13 27.86 3.88
CA LYS A 320 -6.56 27.50 4.00
C LYS A 320 -7.13 26.99 2.68
N LYS A 321 -6.80 27.64 1.56
CA LYS A 321 -7.25 27.24 0.22
C LYS A 321 -6.60 25.93 -0.22
N ILE A 322 -5.28 25.80 -0.06
CA ILE A 322 -4.55 24.55 -0.33
C ILE A 322 -5.13 23.40 0.48
N CYS A 323 -5.43 23.56 1.78
CA CYS A 323 -6.01 22.50 2.59
C CYS A 323 -7.36 21.96 2.08
N LYS A 324 -8.11 22.73 1.28
CA LYS A 324 -9.35 22.24 0.67
C LYS A 324 -9.11 21.38 -0.59
N LEU A 325 -7.94 21.48 -1.20
CA LEU A 325 -7.56 20.72 -2.40
C LEU A 325 -7.20 19.26 -2.08
N PHE A 326 -6.96 18.92 -0.80
CA PHE A 326 -6.44 17.62 -0.40
C PHE A 326 -7.37 16.95 0.61
N THR A 327 -7.40 15.61 0.56
CA THR A 327 -8.15 14.78 1.50
C THR A 327 -7.49 14.69 2.87
N THR A 328 -6.16 14.81 2.95
CA THR A 328 -5.39 14.71 4.19
C THR A 328 -4.58 15.98 4.46
N LYS A 329 -4.48 16.36 5.74
CA LYS A 329 -3.70 17.52 6.17
C LYS A 329 -2.21 17.32 5.93
N GLU A 330 -1.74 16.08 6.05
CA GLU A 330 -0.36 15.67 5.83
C GLU A 330 0.06 15.96 4.38
N LEU A 331 -0.78 15.60 3.41
CA LEU A 331 -0.50 15.86 2.00
C LEU A 331 -0.56 17.36 1.69
N ALA A 332 -1.60 18.07 2.17
CA ALA A 332 -1.71 19.52 2.03
C ALA A 332 -0.48 20.26 2.60
N SER A 333 0.08 19.78 3.71
CA SER A 333 1.25 20.37 4.37
C SER A 333 2.51 20.37 3.54
N GLN A 334 2.55 19.57 2.48
CA GLN A 334 3.66 19.61 1.55
C GLN A 334 3.59 20.80 0.60
N PHE A 335 2.40 21.32 0.31
CA PHE A 335 2.19 22.28 -0.77
C PHE A 335 2.04 23.73 -0.31
N TYR A 336 1.61 24.02 0.92
CA TYR A 336 1.54 25.40 1.40
C TYR A 336 2.89 25.91 1.93
N VAL A 337 3.01 27.23 2.05
CA VAL A 337 4.18 27.90 2.62
C VAL A 337 4.24 27.62 4.13
N THR A 338 5.33 27.03 4.60
CA THR A 338 5.56 26.69 6.01
C THR A 338 6.90 27.25 6.48
N ASP A 339 7.07 27.39 7.79
CA ASP A 339 8.39 27.55 8.40
C ASP A 339 9.13 26.22 8.14
N VAL A 340 10.14 26.19 7.25
CA VAL A 340 10.72 24.93 6.73
C VAL A 340 11.89 24.46 7.60
N ILE A 341 12.77 25.37 8.05
CA ILE A 341 13.99 25.06 8.82
C ILE A 341 14.37 26.26 9.72
N ASN A 342 14.87 25.99 10.94
CA ASN A 342 15.60 26.97 11.76
C ASN A 342 17.04 27.08 11.23
N VAL A 343 17.30 28.01 10.31
CA VAL A 343 18.65 28.27 9.82
C VAL A 343 19.24 29.36 10.71
N TYR A 344 20.25 29.02 11.53
CA TYR A 344 20.95 29.94 12.43
C TYR A 344 20.03 30.77 13.36
N GLY A 345 18.97 30.16 13.91
CA GLY A 345 18.06 30.86 14.84
C GLY A 345 17.04 31.81 14.18
N SER A 346 17.02 31.88 12.85
CA SER A 346 16.04 32.65 12.07
C SER A 346 14.98 31.74 11.43
N LYS A 347 13.72 32.20 11.40
CA LYS A 347 12.62 31.51 10.71
C LYS A 347 12.78 31.64 9.20
N ALA A 348 12.88 30.51 8.50
CA ALA A 348 12.87 30.46 7.04
C ALA A 348 11.58 29.85 6.49
N TYR A 349 11.05 30.41 5.40
CA TYR A 349 9.79 30.03 4.77
C TYR A 349 10.02 29.32 3.45
N GLY A 350 9.10 28.44 3.07
CA GLY A 350 9.18 27.74 1.80
C GLY A 350 8.12 26.65 1.67
N ILE A 351 8.15 25.97 0.53
CA ILE A 351 7.22 24.88 0.21
C ILE A 351 7.99 23.56 0.32
N LYS A 352 7.44 22.54 0.99
CA LYS A 352 8.16 21.27 1.23
C LYS A 352 8.19 20.37 -0.02
N ALA A 353 7.08 20.29 -0.74
CA ALA A 353 6.92 19.46 -1.93
C ALA A 353 8.03 19.73 -2.96
N GLY A 354 8.63 18.67 -3.51
CA GLY A 354 9.68 18.80 -4.53
C GLY A 354 9.16 19.43 -5.83
N VAL A 355 10.03 20.05 -6.62
CA VAL A 355 9.67 20.76 -7.86
C VAL A 355 8.89 19.87 -8.83
N GLY A 356 9.21 18.57 -8.92
CA GLY A 356 8.50 17.61 -9.76
C GLY A 356 7.03 17.37 -9.38
N ARG A 357 6.57 17.88 -8.23
CA ARG A 357 5.17 17.84 -7.78
C ARG A 357 4.36 19.07 -8.19
N PHE A 358 4.89 19.90 -9.07
CA PHE A 358 4.21 21.07 -9.58
C PHE A 358 4.15 21.03 -11.11
N ARG A 359 3.08 21.62 -11.63
CA ARG A 359 2.97 22.01 -13.03
C ARG A 359 2.51 23.46 -13.06
N VAL A 360 3.00 24.23 -14.01
CA VAL A 360 2.60 25.64 -14.17
C VAL A 360 1.89 25.77 -15.50
N ASN A 361 0.67 26.30 -15.48
CA ASN A 361 0.02 26.81 -16.68
C ASN A 361 0.30 28.32 -16.74
N PRO A 362 1.22 28.77 -17.62
CA PRO A 362 1.60 30.16 -17.69
C PRO A 362 0.41 31.02 -18.13
N ALA A 363 0.41 32.30 -17.74
CA ALA A 363 -0.49 33.25 -18.37
C ALA A 363 -0.10 33.35 -19.85
N ALA A 364 -1.08 33.29 -20.76
CA ALA A 364 -0.80 33.45 -22.17
C ALA A 364 -0.15 34.82 -22.42
N HIS A 365 1.16 34.83 -22.72
CA HIS A 365 1.79 35.94 -23.42
C HIS A 365 1.26 35.92 -24.85
N ASN A 366 0.11 36.55 -25.08
CA ASN A 366 -0.30 36.85 -26.43
C ASN A 366 0.48 38.07 -26.91
N GLN A 367 1.20 37.81 -28.00
CA GLN A 367 1.75 38.75 -28.98
C GLN A 367 1.00 40.09 -29.07
#